data_AF-A0A1X7ACX3-F1
#
_entry.id   AF-A0A1X7ACX3-F1
#
_cell.length_a   1.000
_cell.length_b   1.000
_cell.length_c   1.000
_cell.angle_alpha   90.00
_cell.angle_beta   90.00
_cell.angle_gamma   90.00
#
_symmetry.space_group_name_H-M   'P 1'
#
loop_
_entity.id
_entity.type
_entity.pdbx_description
1 polymer ?
#
loop_
_entity_poly.entity_id
_entity_poly.type
_entity_poly.pdbx_seq_one_letter_code
_entity_poly.pdbx_strand_id
1 'polypeptide(L)'
;MFLRILSLSLVISGCAKIPDVSTRYYLTKSTLRLDVTRALSCSPGGQINISNAVSPVIANSADLSRTYPFNLQELKSTFTDPDVTVQFFEDGRLQSINATQTGTAKQIVESSLVVASSVLRDKGIPGAAPVPDGLTKCEYIEKHGDKNGILSLIYSSGMSVPKAGLQEIRPVGASKVYHERLFPSDKVVQAHIHPSDLNPLSPPVNLENDGQPYSLVARQLTKVSIRVHASDDKGQNELIWNGAALMALPGNEYKVPIPRRPAFGKQEFQVAFSESGSLKTLKYASTSGSADVIGLTGVLADELQGPSAADQAKALQAEADLIKQRERLAKCRANPSECQ
;
A
#
# COMPACT_ATOMS: atom_id res chain seq x y z
N MET A 1 -45.34 55.06 30.68
CA MET A 1 -45.41 54.86 29.22
C MET A 1 -44.20 54.04 28.80
N PHE A 2 -44.31 52.71 28.81
CA PHE A 2 -43.24 51.77 28.46
C PHE A 2 -43.69 50.95 27.25
N LEU A 3 -43.12 51.24 26.08
CA LEU A 3 -43.41 50.56 24.82
C LEU A 3 -42.40 49.41 24.65
N ARG A 4 -42.85 48.17 24.89
CA ARG A 4 -42.06 46.96 24.61
C ARG A 4 -42.14 46.64 23.12
N ILE A 5 -41.03 46.81 22.41
CA ILE A 5 -40.86 46.36 21.02
C ILE A 5 -40.55 44.85 21.06
N LEU A 6 -41.57 44.05 20.73
CA LEU A 6 -41.47 42.61 20.56
C LEU A 6 -40.88 42.32 19.17
N SER A 7 -39.55 42.23 19.08
CA SER A 7 -38.85 41.87 17.83
C SER A 7 -39.07 40.39 17.51
N LEU A 8 -40.16 40.12 16.77
CA LEU A 8 -40.48 38.84 16.15
C LEU A 8 -39.44 38.53 15.07
N SER A 9 -38.30 37.97 15.48
CA SER A 9 -37.26 37.50 14.58
C SER A 9 -37.77 36.24 13.88
N LEU A 10 -38.30 36.42 12.68
CA LEU A 10 -38.69 35.35 11.76
C LEU A 10 -37.42 34.59 11.36
N VAL A 11 -37.01 33.61 12.15
CA VAL A 11 -35.92 32.69 11.79
C VAL A 11 -36.48 31.80 10.68
N ILE A 12 -36.26 32.21 9.44
CA ILE A 12 -36.49 31.38 8.26
C ILE A 12 -35.42 30.28 8.31
N SER A 13 -35.69 29.23 9.08
CA SER A 13 -34.89 28.00 9.05
C SER A 13 -35.17 27.31 7.72
N GLY A 14 -34.41 27.68 6.69
CA GLY A 14 -34.40 26.95 5.44
C GLY A 14 -33.90 25.53 5.69
N CYS A 15 -34.77 24.53 5.54
CA CYS A 15 -34.35 23.13 5.57
C CYS A 15 -33.35 22.90 4.44
N ALA A 16 -32.09 22.69 4.77
CA ALA A 16 -31.06 22.35 3.81
C ALA A 16 -31.39 20.96 3.22
N LYS A 17 -31.94 20.95 2.01
CA LYS A 17 -32.20 19.71 1.27
C LYS A 17 -30.89 19.19 0.69
N ILE A 18 -30.67 17.89 0.78
CA ILE A 18 -29.57 17.25 0.05
C ILE A 18 -29.79 17.47 -1.45
N PRO A 19 -28.81 18.04 -2.16
CA PRO A 19 -28.94 18.28 -3.58
C PRO A 19 -28.99 16.94 -4.32
N ASP A 20 -29.73 16.90 -5.43
CA ASP A 20 -29.76 15.72 -6.30
C ASP A 20 -28.47 15.65 -7.11
N VAL A 21 -27.43 15.08 -6.47
CA VAL A 21 -26.09 14.97 -7.02
C VAL A 21 -25.65 13.52 -6.98
N SER A 22 -25.32 13.01 -8.16
CA SER A 22 -24.57 11.77 -8.32
C SER A 22 -23.09 12.09 -8.43
N THR A 23 -22.31 11.47 -7.56
CA THR A 23 -20.84 11.48 -7.63
C THR A 23 -20.37 10.20 -8.28
N ARG A 24 -19.12 10.19 -8.76
CA ARG A 24 -18.47 8.99 -9.30
C ARG A 24 -17.13 8.82 -8.61
N TYR A 25 -16.73 7.57 -8.40
CA TYR A 25 -15.43 7.24 -7.83
C TYR A 25 -14.76 6.10 -8.57
N TYR A 26 -13.44 6.00 -8.40
CA TYR A 26 -12.63 4.90 -8.93
C TYR A 26 -12.33 3.87 -7.84
N LEU A 27 -12.18 2.60 -8.23
CA LEU A 27 -11.65 1.56 -7.34
C LEU A 27 -10.12 1.64 -7.28
N THR A 28 -9.53 1.08 -6.23
CA THR A 28 -8.08 0.93 -6.14
C THR A 28 -7.57 -0.13 -7.11
N LYS A 29 -6.43 0.17 -7.73
CA LYS A 29 -5.54 -0.77 -8.43
C LYS A 29 -4.14 -0.67 -7.82
N SER A 30 -3.56 -1.81 -7.47
CA SER A 30 -2.18 -1.90 -6.99
C SER A 30 -1.21 -2.22 -8.12
N THR A 31 -0.03 -1.63 -8.05
CA THR A 31 1.15 -2.01 -8.83
C THR A 31 2.23 -2.51 -7.88
N LEU A 32 3.00 -3.51 -8.31
CA LEU A 32 4.08 -4.10 -7.52
C LEU A 32 5.41 -3.76 -8.18
N ARG A 33 6.37 -3.31 -7.39
CA ARG A 33 7.77 -3.17 -7.79
C ARG A 33 8.60 -3.97 -6.80
N LEU A 34 9.56 -4.75 -7.30
CA LEU A 34 10.51 -5.44 -6.42
C LEU A 34 11.86 -4.73 -6.49
N ASP A 35 12.40 -4.40 -5.32
CA ASP A 35 13.76 -3.93 -5.15
C ASP A 35 14.60 -5.04 -4.55
N VAL A 36 15.72 -5.37 -5.19
CA VAL A 36 16.67 -6.37 -4.72
C VAL A 36 18.03 -5.72 -4.56
N THR A 37 18.60 -5.81 -3.37
CA THR A 37 19.96 -5.37 -3.09
C THR A 37 20.83 -6.60 -2.88
N ARG A 38 21.90 -6.73 -3.68
CA ARG A 38 22.93 -7.76 -3.51
C ARG A 38 24.20 -7.10 -2.98
N ALA A 39 24.59 -7.44 -1.77
CA ALA A 39 25.87 -7.04 -1.18
C ALA A 39 26.92 -8.10 -1.51
N LEU A 40 28.00 -7.69 -2.17
CA LEU A 40 29.11 -8.55 -2.57
C LEU A 40 30.32 -8.23 -1.68
N SER A 41 30.93 -9.25 -1.11
CA SER A 41 32.21 -9.14 -0.41
C SER A 41 33.12 -10.30 -0.80
N CYS A 42 34.42 -10.18 -0.53
CA CYS A 42 35.37 -11.24 -0.79
C CYS A 42 35.93 -11.86 0.48
N SER A 43 36.05 -13.19 0.48
CA SER A 43 36.78 -13.91 1.52
C SER A 43 38.29 -13.86 1.26
N PRO A 44 39.14 -14.12 2.27
CA PRO A 44 40.59 -14.19 2.08
C PRO A 44 41.04 -15.19 1.00
N GLY A 45 40.20 -16.18 0.65
CA GLY A 45 40.46 -17.15 -0.43
C GLY A 45 40.02 -16.70 -1.82
N GLY A 46 39.63 -15.42 -2.00
CA GLY A 46 39.16 -14.88 -3.28
C GLY A 46 37.77 -15.35 -3.71
N GLN A 47 36.99 -15.94 -2.79
CA GLN A 47 35.61 -16.34 -3.06
C GLN A 47 34.66 -15.16 -2.81
N ILE A 48 33.72 -14.94 -3.72
CA ILE A 48 32.70 -13.89 -3.58
C ILE A 48 31.59 -14.41 -2.68
N ASN A 49 31.35 -13.72 -1.56
CA ASN A 49 30.19 -13.90 -0.72
C ASN A 49 29.08 -12.95 -1.18
N ILE A 50 27.87 -13.48 -1.38
CA ILE A 50 26.71 -12.70 -1.82
C ILE A 50 25.65 -12.74 -0.72
N SER A 51 25.23 -11.57 -0.24
CA SER A 51 24.06 -11.42 0.62
C SER A 51 22.96 -10.69 -0.14
N ASN A 52 21.72 -11.18 -0.06
CA ASN A 52 20.59 -10.58 -0.75
C ASN A 52 19.58 -10.02 0.27
N ALA A 53 18.98 -8.89 -0.09
CA ALA A 53 17.82 -8.30 0.56
C ALA A 53 16.77 -7.99 -0.52
N VAL A 54 15.52 -8.36 -0.29
CA VAL A 54 14.41 -8.18 -1.24
C VAL A 54 13.31 -7.40 -0.54
N SER A 55 12.88 -6.30 -1.15
CA SER A 55 11.85 -5.41 -0.62
C SER A 55 10.73 -5.22 -1.66
N PRO A 56 9.53 -5.75 -1.43
CA PRO A 56 8.37 -5.48 -2.28
C PRO A 56 7.79 -4.09 -1.98
N VAL A 57 7.65 -3.26 -3.01
CA VAL A 57 7.04 -1.93 -2.94
C VAL A 57 5.71 -1.94 -3.68
N ILE A 58 4.63 -1.63 -2.98
CA ILE A 58 3.27 -1.61 -3.52
C ILE A 58 2.83 -0.15 -3.66
N ALA A 59 2.48 0.26 -4.87
CA ALA A 59 1.88 1.56 -5.12
C ALA A 59 0.41 1.40 -5.51
N ASN A 60 -0.46 2.15 -4.84
CA ASN A 60 -1.91 2.10 -5.05
C ASN A 60 -2.38 3.36 -5.78
N SER A 61 -3.27 3.18 -6.75
CA SER A 61 -3.78 4.26 -7.59
C SER A 61 -5.22 4.00 -8.02
N ALA A 62 -5.89 5.00 -8.56
CA ALA A 62 -7.20 4.88 -9.19
C ALA A 62 -7.18 3.96 -10.43
N ASP A 63 -8.11 3.01 -10.48
CA ASP A 63 -8.40 2.23 -11.68
C ASP A 63 -9.27 3.03 -12.65
N LEU A 64 -8.62 3.79 -13.54
CA LEU A 64 -9.30 4.67 -14.49
C LEU A 64 -10.10 3.93 -15.58
N SER A 65 -10.07 2.59 -15.60
CA SER A 65 -10.84 1.80 -16.58
C SER A 65 -12.35 1.84 -16.35
N ARG A 66 -12.77 2.08 -15.10
CA ARG A 66 -14.20 2.07 -14.72
C ARG A 66 -14.48 2.98 -13.53
N THR A 67 -15.56 3.75 -13.65
CA THR A 67 -16.12 4.55 -12.54
C THR A 67 -17.35 3.90 -11.95
N TYR A 68 -17.58 4.13 -10.66
CA TYR A 68 -18.77 3.67 -9.93
C TYR A 68 -19.59 4.88 -9.51
N PRO A 69 -20.86 4.96 -9.92
CA PRO A 69 -21.74 6.03 -9.46
C PRO A 69 -22.12 5.82 -8.00
N PHE A 70 -22.25 6.92 -7.28
CA PHE A 70 -22.81 6.98 -5.93
C PHE A 70 -23.77 8.16 -5.86
N ASN A 71 -25.06 7.86 -5.66
CA ASN A 71 -26.10 8.89 -5.60
C ASN A 71 -26.39 9.26 -4.13
N LEU A 72 -26.20 10.53 -3.78
CA LEU A 72 -26.47 11.03 -2.43
C LEU A 72 -27.96 10.94 -2.05
N GLN A 73 -28.86 10.90 -3.03
CA GLN A 73 -30.29 10.68 -2.77
C GLN A 73 -30.60 9.28 -2.25
N GLU A 74 -29.73 8.30 -2.46
CA GLU A 74 -29.88 6.96 -1.87
C GLU A 74 -29.71 7.00 -0.34
N LEU A 75 -29.04 8.05 0.15
CA LEU A 75 -28.96 8.37 1.56
C LEU A 75 -30.15 9.23 2.03
N LYS A 76 -31.12 9.59 1.20
CA LYS A 76 -32.25 10.40 1.67
C LYS A 76 -33.33 9.52 2.30
N SER A 77 -33.91 9.97 3.41
CA SER A 77 -35.17 9.43 3.95
C SER A 77 -36.31 10.39 3.66
N THR A 78 -37.54 9.88 3.60
CA THR A 78 -38.75 10.70 3.39
C THR A 78 -38.89 11.82 4.43
N PHE A 79 -38.38 11.61 5.65
CA PHE A 79 -38.64 12.49 6.79
C PHE A 79 -37.40 13.23 7.32
N THR A 80 -36.21 12.90 6.83
CA THR A 80 -34.96 13.37 7.44
C THR A 80 -33.86 13.51 6.39
N ASP A 81 -33.16 14.65 6.42
CA ASP A 81 -31.97 14.92 5.60
C ASP A 81 -30.71 14.58 6.44
N PRO A 82 -29.86 13.62 6.05
CA PRO A 82 -28.58 13.39 6.72
C PRO A 82 -27.56 14.50 6.45
N ASP A 83 -26.65 14.69 7.40
CA ASP A 83 -25.36 15.29 7.15
C ASP A 83 -24.46 14.25 6.48
N VAL A 84 -24.13 14.45 5.21
CA VAL A 84 -23.27 13.54 4.44
C VAL A 84 -21.95 14.22 4.13
N THR A 85 -20.86 13.60 4.57
CA THR A 85 -19.50 13.94 4.18
C THR A 85 -18.93 12.81 3.33
N VAL A 86 -18.53 13.13 2.11
CA VAL A 86 -17.81 12.21 1.21
C VAL A 86 -16.40 12.73 1.04
N GLN A 87 -15.41 11.88 1.28
CA GLN A 87 -13.99 12.20 1.10
C GLN A 87 -13.40 11.32 0.00
N PHE A 88 -12.54 11.93 -0.80
CA PHE A 88 -11.83 11.26 -1.88
C PHE A 88 -10.32 11.39 -1.66
N PHE A 89 -9.58 10.41 -2.14
CA PHE A 89 -8.15 10.58 -2.36
C PHE A 89 -7.90 11.55 -3.54
N GLU A 90 -6.69 12.08 -3.64
CA GLU A 90 -6.30 13.01 -4.71
C GLU A 90 -6.50 12.44 -6.12
N ASP A 91 -6.50 11.11 -6.27
CA ASP A 91 -6.72 10.41 -7.53
C ASP A 91 -8.18 10.04 -7.82
N GLY A 92 -9.14 10.51 -7.01
CA GLY A 92 -10.58 10.30 -7.21
C GLY A 92 -11.12 8.96 -6.71
N ARG A 93 -10.32 8.19 -5.97
CA ARG A 93 -10.82 7.01 -5.23
C ARG A 93 -11.62 7.43 -4.01
N LEU A 94 -12.60 6.62 -3.64
CA LEU A 94 -13.40 6.86 -2.43
C LEU A 94 -12.56 6.59 -1.18
N GLN A 95 -12.38 7.60 -0.33
CA GLN A 95 -11.66 7.48 0.93
C GLN A 95 -12.62 7.17 2.08
N SER A 96 -13.70 7.94 2.21
CA SER A 96 -14.70 7.71 3.25
C SER A 96 -16.07 8.29 2.88
N ILE A 97 -17.13 7.70 3.44
CA ILE A 97 -18.47 8.28 3.49
C ILE A 97 -18.88 8.24 4.95
N ASN A 98 -19.18 9.41 5.51
CA ASN A 98 -19.81 9.54 6.81
C ASN A 98 -21.17 10.20 6.60
N ALA A 99 -22.23 9.44 6.86
CA ALA A 99 -23.60 9.92 6.84
C ALA A 99 -24.17 9.81 8.25
N THR A 100 -24.32 10.97 8.90
CA THR A 100 -24.96 11.05 10.22
C THR A 100 -26.32 11.70 10.05
N GLN A 101 -27.37 11.02 10.48
CA GLN A 101 -28.71 11.58 10.49
C GLN A 101 -29.14 11.85 11.92
N THR A 102 -29.33 13.13 12.25
CA THR A 102 -29.70 13.54 13.62
C THR A 102 -30.96 14.39 13.56
N GLY A 103 -32.00 14.02 14.31
CA GLY A 103 -33.00 15.01 14.73
C GLY A 103 -32.30 16.04 15.63
N THR A 104 -32.42 17.32 15.30
CA THR A 104 -31.54 18.43 15.72
C THR A 104 -30.97 18.35 17.15
N ALA A 105 -29.63 18.28 17.26
CA ALA A 105 -28.78 19.09 18.15
C ALA A 105 -27.27 18.82 17.94
N LYS A 106 -26.57 19.84 17.42
CA LYS A 106 -25.13 20.20 17.55
C LYS A 106 -23.99 19.43 16.81
N GLN A 107 -23.41 20.20 15.87
CA GLN A 107 -22.03 20.42 15.35
C GLN A 107 -20.86 19.44 15.57
N ILE A 108 -20.07 19.27 14.48
CA ILE A 108 -18.79 18.55 14.34
C ILE A 108 -17.67 19.55 13.95
N VAL A 109 -16.45 19.30 14.44
CA VAL A 109 -15.20 20.03 14.15
C VAL A 109 -14.27 19.22 13.21
N GLU A 110 -13.72 19.96 12.24
CA GLU A 110 -12.49 19.88 11.39
C GLU A 110 -11.33 18.92 11.81
N SER A 111 -10.29 18.59 11.00
CA SER A 111 -9.98 18.51 9.56
C SER A 111 -8.52 17.99 9.41
N SER A 112 -8.18 17.41 8.25
CA SER A 112 -6.85 17.38 7.57
C SER A 112 -5.56 16.90 8.27
N LEU A 113 -4.84 15.97 7.63
CA LEU A 113 -3.38 16.07 7.44
C LEU A 113 -2.91 15.32 6.16
N VAL A 114 -2.30 16.07 5.25
CA VAL A 114 -1.42 15.62 4.14
C VAL A 114 0.00 16.09 4.50
N VAL A 115 1.03 15.52 3.84
CA VAL A 115 2.48 15.87 3.80
C VAL A 115 3.34 14.79 4.47
N ALA A 116 4.44 14.28 3.91
CA ALA A 116 5.03 14.30 2.56
C ALA A 116 6.12 13.21 2.52
N SER A 117 6.23 12.46 1.42
CA SER A 117 7.39 11.61 1.16
C SER A 117 8.46 12.41 0.41
N SER A 118 9.67 12.44 0.96
CA SER A 118 10.80 13.12 0.37
C SER A 118 11.31 12.36 -0.85
N VAL A 119 11.29 13.04 -1.99
CA VAL A 119 12.00 12.66 -3.22
C VAL A 119 13.49 12.75 -2.95
N LEU A 120 14.18 11.61 -2.82
CA LEU A 120 15.62 11.56 -2.98
C LEU A 120 15.94 11.79 -4.46
N ARG A 121 16.37 13.01 -4.78
CA ARG A 121 16.92 13.38 -6.07
C ARG A 121 18.22 12.63 -6.30
N ASP A 122 18.21 11.86 -7.37
CA ASP A 122 19.32 11.18 -8.02
C ASP A 122 20.43 12.20 -8.35
N LYS A 123 21.42 12.33 -7.46
CA LYS A 123 22.70 12.96 -7.82
C LYS A 123 23.48 11.89 -8.58
N GLY A 124 23.38 11.95 -9.91
CA GLY A 124 24.14 11.10 -10.82
C GLY A 124 25.59 10.98 -10.37
N ILE A 125 26.01 9.74 -10.13
CA ILE A 125 27.40 9.38 -9.85
C ILE A 125 28.20 9.75 -11.10
N PRO A 126 29.28 10.57 -10.98
CA PRO A 126 30.11 10.94 -12.12
C PRO A 126 30.67 9.68 -12.78
N GLY A 127 30.60 9.65 -14.12
CA GLY A 127 30.82 8.48 -14.96
C GLY A 127 32.06 7.68 -14.56
N ALA A 128 31.84 6.37 -14.36
CA ALA A 128 32.91 5.41 -14.11
C ALA A 128 33.94 5.48 -15.25
N ALA A 129 35.18 5.82 -14.90
CA ALA A 129 36.29 5.73 -15.83
C ALA A 129 36.45 4.27 -16.32
N PRO A 130 36.88 4.05 -17.58
CA PRO A 130 37.14 2.71 -18.08
C PRO A 130 38.18 2.02 -17.20
N VAL A 131 37.82 0.84 -16.68
CA VAL A 131 38.62 0.09 -15.73
C VAL A 131 39.70 -0.70 -16.49
N PRO A 132 40.96 -0.74 -16.02
CA PRO A 132 42.02 -1.53 -16.65
C PRO A 132 41.65 -3.02 -16.76
N ASP A 133 41.96 -3.64 -17.88
CA ASP A 133 41.81 -5.08 -18.06
C ASP A 133 42.83 -5.84 -17.19
N GLY A 134 42.37 -6.91 -16.52
CA GLY A 134 43.22 -7.80 -15.71
C GLY A 134 42.86 -7.93 -14.23
N LEU A 135 41.96 -7.09 -13.68
CA LEU A 135 41.52 -7.25 -12.28
C LEU A 135 40.68 -8.51 -12.09
N THR A 136 41.00 -9.27 -11.04
CA THR A 136 40.13 -10.33 -10.54
C THR A 136 38.80 -9.73 -10.05
N LYS A 137 37.75 -10.56 -9.96
CA LYS A 137 36.44 -10.07 -9.49
C LYS A 137 36.52 -9.50 -8.06
N CYS A 138 37.38 -10.04 -7.21
CA CYS A 138 37.55 -9.56 -5.85
C CYS A 138 38.28 -8.23 -5.78
N GLU A 139 39.36 -8.04 -6.53
CA GLU A 139 40.02 -6.73 -6.62
C GLU A 139 39.07 -5.67 -7.18
N TYR A 140 38.18 -6.05 -8.11
CA TYR A 140 37.14 -5.15 -8.62
C TYR A 140 36.13 -4.76 -7.52
N ILE A 141 35.67 -5.73 -6.72
CA ILE A 141 34.76 -5.48 -5.60
C ILE A 141 35.43 -4.60 -4.54
N GLU A 142 36.68 -4.86 -4.17
CA GLU A 142 37.41 -4.05 -3.19
C GLU A 142 37.66 -2.61 -3.68
N LYS A 143 37.95 -2.46 -4.99
CA LYS A 143 38.20 -1.15 -5.60
C LYS A 143 36.95 -0.27 -5.68
N HIS A 144 35.80 -0.87 -5.95
CA HIS A 144 34.54 -0.15 -6.18
C HIS A 144 33.55 -0.25 -5.01
N GLY A 145 33.84 -1.10 -4.04
CA GLY A 145 33.08 -1.25 -2.81
C GLY A 145 33.28 -0.07 -1.87
N ASP A 146 32.52 -0.09 -0.78
CA ASP A 146 32.70 0.87 0.30
C ASP A 146 34.05 0.66 1.02
N LYS A 147 34.30 1.47 2.06
CA LYS A 147 35.50 1.34 2.91
C LYS A 147 35.66 -0.02 3.60
N ASN A 148 34.66 -0.89 3.52
CA ASN A 148 34.65 -2.24 4.09
C ASN A 148 34.85 -3.32 3.02
N GLY A 149 35.10 -2.94 1.77
CA GLY A 149 35.21 -3.88 0.65
C GLY A 149 33.86 -4.50 0.25
N ILE A 150 32.74 -3.83 0.56
CA ILE A 150 31.40 -4.30 0.20
C ILE A 150 30.88 -3.50 -0.98
N LEU A 151 30.60 -4.20 -2.08
CA LEU A 151 29.97 -3.61 -3.25
C LEU A 151 28.48 -3.96 -3.29
N SER A 152 27.64 -2.93 -3.25
CA SER A 152 26.18 -3.09 -3.32
C SER A 152 25.68 -2.94 -4.75
N LEU A 153 24.97 -3.96 -5.23
CA LEU A 153 24.25 -3.94 -6.50
C LEU A 153 22.75 -3.84 -6.26
N ILE A 154 22.12 -2.84 -6.88
CA ILE A 154 20.69 -2.58 -6.75
C ILE A 154 20.00 -2.98 -8.05
N TYR A 155 18.94 -3.76 -7.90
CA TYR A 155 18.05 -4.21 -8.97
C TYR A 155 16.64 -3.71 -8.67
N SER A 156 15.94 -3.25 -9.70
CA SER A 156 14.55 -2.82 -9.55
C SER A 156 13.76 -3.13 -10.81
N SER A 157 12.54 -3.65 -10.64
CA SER A 157 11.63 -3.90 -11.76
C SER A 157 10.18 -3.83 -11.32
N GLY A 158 9.35 -3.20 -12.17
CA GLY A 158 7.90 -3.25 -12.03
C GLY A 158 7.37 -4.61 -12.45
N MET A 159 6.57 -5.22 -11.59
CA MET A 159 5.97 -6.53 -11.82
C MET A 159 4.59 -6.39 -12.45
N SER A 160 4.40 -7.14 -13.54
CA SER A 160 3.09 -7.30 -14.16
C SER A 160 2.33 -8.41 -13.43
N VAL A 161 1.33 -8.04 -12.63
CA VAL A 161 0.39 -8.96 -11.98
C VAL A 161 -0.96 -8.83 -12.69
N PRO A 162 -1.64 -9.91 -13.11
CA PRO A 162 -1.41 -11.32 -12.79
C PRO A 162 -0.57 -12.10 -13.82
N LYS A 163 0.30 -11.44 -14.60
CA LYS A 163 1.06 -12.13 -15.66
C LYS A 163 1.95 -13.21 -15.03
N ALA A 164 1.63 -14.46 -15.35
CA ALA A 164 2.35 -15.64 -14.92
C ALA A 164 3.80 -15.65 -15.41
N GLY A 165 4.67 -16.30 -14.66
CA GLY A 165 6.00 -16.72 -15.10
C GLY A 165 7.13 -15.86 -14.58
N LEU A 166 8.32 -16.09 -15.16
CA LEU A 166 9.55 -15.44 -14.78
C LEU A 166 9.59 -13.99 -15.30
N GLN A 167 9.84 -13.06 -14.40
CA GLN A 167 10.00 -11.64 -14.67
C GLN A 167 11.40 -11.21 -14.24
N GLU A 168 12.17 -10.69 -15.18
CA GLU A 168 13.54 -10.24 -14.95
C GLU A 168 13.56 -8.96 -14.08
N ILE A 169 14.44 -8.94 -13.07
CA ILE A 169 14.74 -7.76 -12.27
C ILE A 169 16.12 -7.25 -12.69
N ARG A 170 16.16 -6.09 -13.34
CA ARG A 170 17.38 -5.54 -13.93
C ARG A 170 18.15 -4.66 -12.96
N PRO A 171 19.49 -4.62 -13.06
CA PRO A 171 20.28 -3.68 -12.30
C PRO A 171 19.96 -2.25 -12.74
N VAL A 172 19.95 -1.31 -11.78
CA VAL A 172 19.65 0.11 -12.04
C VAL A 172 20.86 1.00 -11.74
N GLY A 173 20.95 2.13 -12.45
CA GLY A 173 22.01 3.12 -12.27
C GLY A 173 23.43 2.53 -12.45
N ALA A 174 24.34 2.88 -11.54
CA ALA A 174 25.72 2.39 -11.55
C ALA A 174 25.83 0.86 -11.40
N SER A 175 24.84 0.22 -10.76
CA SER A 175 24.81 -1.23 -10.59
C SER A 175 24.82 -1.98 -11.92
N LYS A 176 24.36 -1.36 -13.02
CA LYS A 176 24.40 -1.97 -14.35
C LYS A 176 25.84 -2.24 -14.80
N VAL A 177 26.72 -1.24 -14.67
CA VAL A 177 28.14 -1.34 -15.06
C VAL A 177 28.85 -2.39 -14.21
N TYR A 178 28.62 -2.36 -12.90
CA TYR A 178 29.20 -3.33 -11.98
C TYR A 178 28.69 -4.75 -12.23
N HIS A 179 27.39 -4.89 -12.51
CA HIS A 179 26.78 -6.17 -12.83
C HIS A 179 27.38 -6.78 -14.10
N GLU A 180 27.43 -6.04 -15.20
CA GLU A 180 27.98 -6.50 -16.48
C GLU A 180 29.44 -6.97 -16.36
N ARG A 181 30.23 -6.36 -15.47
CA ARG A 181 31.63 -6.77 -15.23
C ARG A 181 31.75 -8.00 -14.33
N LEU A 182 30.92 -8.11 -13.30
CA LEU A 182 31.03 -9.17 -12.29
C LEU A 182 30.27 -10.45 -12.67
N PHE A 183 29.17 -10.31 -13.39
CA PHE A 183 28.26 -11.37 -13.75
C PHE A 183 28.03 -11.36 -15.27
N PRO A 184 28.29 -12.47 -15.97
CA PRO A 184 27.90 -12.59 -17.37
C PRO A 184 26.38 -12.45 -17.55
N SER A 185 25.95 -12.08 -18.76
CA SER A 185 24.58 -11.65 -19.09
C SER A 185 23.48 -12.68 -18.82
N ASP A 186 23.84 -13.94 -18.60
CA ASP A 186 22.94 -15.05 -18.26
C ASP A 186 22.53 -15.07 -16.78
N LYS A 187 23.20 -14.30 -15.91
CA LYS A 187 23.00 -14.32 -14.46
C LYS A 187 22.09 -13.19 -13.98
N VAL A 188 20.80 -13.37 -14.18
CA VAL A 188 19.77 -12.37 -13.84
C VAL A 188 19.08 -12.69 -12.52
N VAL A 189 18.66 -11.64 -11.81
CA VAL A 189 17.69 -11.77 -10.72
C VAL A 189 16.31 -11.90 -11.37
N GLN A 190 15.53 -12.88 -10.94
CA GLN A 190 14.22 -13.17 -11.51
C GLN A 190 13.19 -13.29 -10.40
N ALA A 191 12.02 -12.69 -10.59
CA ALA A 191 10.86 -12.99 -9.78
C ALA A 191 9.94 -13.96 -10.50
N HIS A 192 9.32 -14.84 -9.73
CA HIS A 192 8.28 -15.74 -10.19
C HIS A 192 7.01 -15.46 -9.40
N ILE A 193 5.92 -15.23 -10.12
CA ILE A 193 4.57 -15.14 -9.59
C ILE A 193 3.76 -16.21 -10.31
N HIS A 194 3.34 -17.25 -9.59
CA HIS A 194 2.51 -18.29 -10.16
C HIS A 194 1.03 -17.88 -10.07
N PRO A 195 0.19 -18.11 -11.11
CA PRO A 195 -1.23 -17.76 -11.05
C PRO A 195 -1.99 -18.43 -9.89
N SER A 196 -1.60 -19.65 -9.52
CA SER A 196 -2.16 -20.34 -8.34
C SER A 196 -1.81 -19.68 -7.01
N ASP A 197 -0.81 -18.79 -7.02
CA ASP A 197 -0.39 -18.05 -5.83
C ASP A 197 -1.17 -16.75 -5.63
N LEU A 198 -2.15 -16.48 -6.52
CA LEU A 198 -3.11 -15.39 -6.41
C LEU A 198 -4.31 -15.89 -5.60
N ASN A 199 -4.34 -15.51 -4.32
CA ASN A 199 -5.39 -15.93 -3.40
C ASN A 199 -6.24 -14.71 -2.99
N PRO A 200 -7.41 -14.49 -3.61
CA PRO A 200 -8.35 -13.46 -3.16
C PRO A 200 -8.72 -13.70 -1.69
N LEU A 201 -8.55 -12.68 -0.85
CA LEU A 201 -8.94 -12.76 0.57
C LEU A 201 -10.44 -12.63 0.68
N SER A 202 -11.09 -13.43 1.51
CA SER A 202 -12.54 -13.32 1.74
C SER A 202 -12.96 -11.87 2.00
N PRO A 203 -14.06 -11.39 1.36
CA PRO A 203 -14.48 -10.02 1.56
C PRO A 203 -14.84 -9.81 3.03
N PRO A 204 -14.52 -8.62 3.59
CA PRO A 204 -14.81 -8.31 4.99
C PRO A 204 -16.31 -8.23 5.30
N VAL A 205 -17.13 -8.11 4.26
CA VAL A 205 -18.58 -8.07 4.33
C VAL A 205 -19.12 -9.15 3.41
N ASN A 206 -19.87 -10.08 3.98
CA ASN A 206 -20.60 -11.09 3.21
C ASN A 206 -22.09 -10.73 3.22
N LEU A 207 -22.66 -10.53 2.04
CA LEU A 207 -24.08 -10.28 1.88
C LEU A 207 -24.79 -11.61 1.67
N GLU A 208 -25.39 -12.14 2.74
CA GLU A 208 -26.26 -13.32 2.62
C GLU A 208 -27.55 -13.02 1.83
N ASN A 209 -27.94 -11.74 1.74
CA ASN A 209 -29.15 -11.28 1.06
C ASN A 209 -28.85 -10.18 0.03
N ASP A 210 -28.94 -10.51 -1.27
CA ASP A 210 -28.78 -9.56 -2.40
C ASP A 210 -29.97 -8.59 -2.57
N GLY A 211 -30.92 -8.58 -1.62
CA GLY A 211 -32.14 -7.75 -1.68
C GLY A 211 -31.96 -6.27 -1.27
N GLN A 212 -30.75 -5.85 -0.93
CA GLN A 212 -30.47 -4.44 -0.62
C GLN A 212 -30.29 -3.65 -1.93
N PRO A 213 -31.08 -2.58 -2.15
CA PRO A 213 -31.10 -1.88 -3.44
C PRO A 213 -29.85 -1.02 -3.64
N TYR A 214 -29.14 -0.69 -2.56
CA TYR A 214 -28.01 0.23 -2.58
C TYR A 214 -26.79 -0.40 -1.93
N SER A 215 -25.67 -0.38 -2.65
CA SER A 215 -24.39 -0.90 -2.17
C SER A 215 -23.24 -0.14 -2.80
N LEU A 216 -22.20 0.12 -2.01
CA LEU A 216 -20.93 0.60 -2.52
C LEU A 216 -20.14 -0.58 -3.07
N VAL A 217 -19.55 -0.40 -4.24
CA VAL A 217 -18.59 -1.38 -4.77
C VAL A 217 -17.21 -1.07 -4.20
N ALA A 218 -16.52 -2.10 -3.73
CA ALA A 218 -15.16 -2.05 -3.21
C ALA A 218 -14.30 -3.16 -3.83
N ARG A 219 -12.98 -3.00 -3.78
CA ARG A 219 -12.03 -3.98 -4.34
C ARG A 219 -11.59 -4.98 -3.27
N GLN A 220 -11.74 -6.27 -3.56
CA GLN A 220 -11.24 -7.34 -2.71
C GLN A 220 -9.71 -7.43 -2.85
N LEU A 221 -9.00 -7.54 -1.72
CA LEU A 221 -7.56 -7.72 -1.75
C LEU A 221 -7.21 -9.15 -2.17
N THR A 222 -6.10 -9.30 -2.88
CA THR A 222 -5.53 -10.58 -3.28
C THR A 222 -4.14 -10.70 -2.67
N LYS A 223 -3.89 -11.81 -1.96
CA LYS A 223 -2.55 -12.18 -1.52
C LYS A 223 -1.80 -12.74 -2.73
N VAL A 224 -0.70 -12.09 -3.10
CA VAL A 224 0.18 -12.46 -4.21
C VAL A 224 1.45 -13.02 -3.61
N SER A 225 1.68 -14.33 -3.74
CA SER A 225 2.96 -14.92 -3.31
C SER A 225 4.02 -14.73 -4.40
N ILE A 226 5.22 -14.39 -3.99
CA ILE A 226 6.31 -13.97 -4.86
C ILE A 226 7.56 -14.72 -4.44
N ARG A 227 8.22 -15.38 -5.40
CA ARG A 227 9.51 -16.04 -5.20
C ARG A 227 10.56 -15.32 -6.00
N VAL A 228 11.64 -14.90 -5.37
CA VAL A 228 12.76 -14.26 -6.05
C VAL A 228 13.94 -15.22 -6.08
N HIS A 229 14.41 -15.48 -7.29
CA HIS A 229 15.58 -16.27 -7.58
C HIS A 229 16.71 -15.36 -8.05
N ALA A 230 17.94 -15.72 -7.71
CA ALA A 230 19.12 -15.11 -8.29
C ALA A 230 20.13 -16.19 -8.63
N SER A 231 20.85 -16.01 -9.74
CA SER A 231 21.95 -16.90 -10.07
C SER A 231 23.12 -16.68 -9.13
N ASP A 232 23.70 -17.79 -8.65
CA ASP A 232 24.93 -17.81 -7.86
C ASP A 232 26.18 -17.57 -8.74
N ASP A 233 27.36 -17.65 -8.13
CA ASP A 233 28.65 -17.54 -8.82
C ASP A 233 28.91 -18.69 -9.81
N LYS A 234 28.17 -19.80 -9.71
CA LYS A 234 28.19 -20.97 -10.61
C LYS A 234 27.10 -20.95 -11.70
N GLY A 235 26.17 -19.99 -11.64
CA GLY A 235 25.05 -19.87 -12.57
C GLY A 235 23.83 -20.70 -12.20
N GLN A 236 23.80 -21.31 -11.01
CA GLN A 236 22.62 -22.01 -10.50
C GLN A 236 21.62 -21.00 -9.94
N ASN A 237 20.35 -21.15 -10.30
CA ASN A 237 19.28 -20.30 -9.78
C ASN A 237 18.89 -20.73 -8.37
N GLU A 238 19.26 -19.93 -7.38
CA GLU A 238 18.92 -20.15 -5.98
C GLU A 238 17.70 -19.31 -5.58
N LEU A 239 16.81 -19.86 -4.74
CA LEU A 239 15.72 -19.10 -4.13
C LEU A 239 16.30 -18.20 -3.03
N ILE A 240 16.35 -16.89 -3.29
CA ILE A 240 16.92 -15.92 -2.35
C ILE A 240 15.87 -15.28 -1.44
N TRP A 241 14.59 -15.30 -1.84
CA TRP A 241 13.49 -14.78 -1.03
C TRP A 241 12.15 -15.39 -1.45
N ASN A 242 11.30 -15.63 -0.46
CA ASN A 242 9.92 -16.08 -0.66
C ASN A 242 9.03 -15.28 0.29
N GLY A 243 8.05 -14.57 -0.26
CA GLY A 243 7.15 -13.75 0.53
C GLY A 243 5.83 -13.52 -0.17
N ALA A 244 5.01 -12.64 0.40
CA ALA A 244 3.71 -12.31 -0.14
C ALA A 244 3.40 -10.82 0.02
N ALA A 245 2.58 -10.30 -0.89
CA ALA A 245 2.09 -8.92 -0.90
C ALA A 245 0.56 -8.92 -0.99
N LEU A 246 -0.10 -7.99 -0.31
CA LEU A 246 -1.53 -7.77 -0.46
C LEU A 246 -1.79 -6.70 -1.52
N MET A 247 -2.52 -7.05 -2.58
CA MET A 247 -2.73 -6.19 -3.73
C MET A 247 -4.22 -6.08 -4.09
N ALA A 248 -4.67 -4.89 -4.43
CA ALA A 248 -5.95 -4.65 -5.08
C ALA A 248 -5.81 -4.91 -6.58
N LEU A 249 -6.05 -6.16 -6.99
CA LEU A 249 -6.01 -6.56 -8.39
C LEU A 249 -7.39 -6.38 -9.05
N PRO A 250 -7.46 -5.96 -10.33
CA PRO A 250 -8.71 -5.92 -11.07
C PRO A 250 -9.41 -7.28 -11.10
N GLY A 251 -10.75 -7.28 -11.11
CA GLY A 251 -11.58 -8.48 -11.29
C GLY A 251 -12.25 -9.03 -10.03
N ASN A 252 -11.73 -8.72 -8.84
CA ASN A 252 -12.34 -9.14 -7.57
C ASN A 252 -13.00 -7.94 -6.88
N GLU A 253 -14.32 -7.82 -7.04
CA GLU A 253 -15.13 -6.74 -6.47
C GLU A 253 -16.12 -7.33 -5.46
N TYR A 254 -16.40 -6.59 -4.39
CA TYR A 254 -17.45 -6.92 -3.45
C TYR A 254 -18.31 -5.70 -3.17
N LYS A 255 -19.51 -5.95 -2.64
CA LYS A 255 -20.50 -4.92 -2.33
C LYS A 255 -20.53 -4.68 -0.82
N VAL A 256 -20.47 -3.42 -0.41
CA VAL A 256 -20.74 -2.99 0.96
C VAL A 256 -22.17 -2.44 0.98
N PRO A 257 -23.11 -3.08 1.69
CA PRO A 257 -24.50 -2.61 1.71
C PRO A 257 -24.59 -1.23 2.33
N ILE A 258 -25.45 -0.40 1.77
CA ILE A 258 -25.89 0.82 2.45
C ILE A 258 -27.22 0.48 3.13
N PRO A 259 -27.30 0.51 4.47
CA PRO A 259 -28.50 0.12 5.17
C PRO A 259 -29.65 1.05 4.80
N ARG A 260 -30.83 0.47 4.56
CA ARG A 260 -32.05 1.26 4.42
C ARG A 260 -32.31 2.05 5.69
N ARG A 261 -32.86 3.24 5.52
CA ARG A 261 -33.12 4.12 6.64
C ARG A 261 -34.40 3.78 7.36
N PRO A 262 -34.42 3.76 8.70
CA PRO A 262 -35.67 3.67 9.43
C PRO A 262 -36.48 4.95 9.22
N ALA A 263 -37.80 4.85 9.30
CA ALA A 263 -38.68 6.02 9.20
C ALA A 263 -38.48 7.01 10.36
N PHE A 264 -38.01 6.52 11.51
CA PHE A 264 -37.81 7.30 12.74
C PHE A 264 -36.52 6.86 13.45
N GLY A 265 -35.94 7.76 14.25
CA GLY A 265 -34.70 7.53 15.00
C GLY A 265 -33.46 8.16 14.33
N LYS A 266 -32.30 8.01 14.98
CA LYS A 266 -31.01 8.43 14.41
C LYS A 266 -30.32 7.22 13.80
N GLN A 267 -29.74 7.42 12.62
CA GLN A 267 -28.92 6.44 11.93
C GLN A 267 -27.57 7.05 11.59
N GLU A 268 -26.51 6.29 11.81
CA GLU A 268 -25.15 6.60 11.43
C GLU A 268 -24.64 5.50 10.51
N PHE A 269 -24.18 5.90 9.32
CA PHE A 269 -23.47 5.04 8.39
C PHE A 269 -22.09 5.64 8.15
N GLN A 270 -21.05 4.89 8.48
CA GLN A 270 -19.68 5.28 8.19
C GLN A 270 -18.97 4.15 7.47
N VAL A 271 -18.38 4.48 6.33
CA VAL A 271 -17.44 3.61 5.63
C VAL A 271 -16.14 4.37 5.39
N ALA A 272 -15.00 3.71 5.59
CA ALA A 272 -13.69 4.25 5.23
C ALA A 272 -12.82 3.18 4.61
N PHE A 273 -12.04 3.56 3.61
CA PHE A 273 -11.11 2.69 2.89
C PHE A 273 -9.66 3.15 3.15
N SER A 274 -8.74 2.19 3.17
CA SER A 274 -7.30 2.45 3.17
C SER A 274 -6.82 2.81 1.77
N GLU A 275 -5.56 3.24 1.65
CA GLU A 275 -4.93 3.45 0.33
C GLU A 275 -4.86 2.17 -0.50
N SER A 276 -4.88 0.96 0.08
CA SER A 276 -4.94 -0.28 -0.70
C SER A 276 -6.35 -0.58 -1.21
N GLY A 277 -7.35 0.24 -0.86
CA GLY A 277 -8.76 -0.02 -1.13
C GLY A 277 -9.40 -1.03 -0.17
N SER A 278 -8.67 -1.50 0.86
CA SER A 278 -9.26 -2.33 1.89
C SER A 278 -10.23 -1.54 2.77
N LEU A 279 -11.30 -2.19 3.20
CA LEU A 279 -12.25 -1.61 4.15
C LEU A 279 -11.58 -1.42 5.51
N LYS A 280 -11.38 -0.16 5.92
CA LYS A 280 -10.76 0.22 7.19
C LYS A 280 -11.79 0.35 8.31
N THR A 281 -12.95 0.92 7.99
CA THR A 281 -14.02 1.15 8.97
C THR A 281 -15.35 0.87 8.32
N LEU A 282 -16.21 0.14 9.02
CA LEU A 282 -17.62 0.00 8.69
C LEU A 282 -18.44 0.09 9.96
N LYS A 283 -19.23 1.15 10.06
CA LYS A 283 -20.07 1.44 11.22
C LYS A 283 -21.52 1.58 10.77
N TYR A 284 -22.37 0.81 11.43
CA TYR A 284 -23.81 0.98 11.40
C TYR A 284 -24.26 1.23 12.83
N ALA A 285 -24.87 2.38 13.09
CA ALA A 285 -25.51 2.64 14.36
C ALA A 285 -26.95 3.11 14.12
N SER A 286 -27.90 2.53 14.83
CA SER A 286 -29.28 3.04 14.90
C SER A 286 -29.69 3.19 16.36
N THR A 287 -30.18 4.37 16.73
CA THR A 287 -30.79 4.61 18.04
C THR A 287 -32.31 4.58 17.92
N SER A 288 -32.85 3.37 17.76
CA SER A 288 -34.29 3.10 17.79
C SER A 288 -34.65 2.32 19.05
N GLY A 289 -34.61 2.94 20.23
CA GLY A 289 -35.13 2.38 21.50
C GLY A 289 -34.41 1.12 22.09
N SER A 290 -33.73 0.34 21.26
CA SER A 290 -32.89 -0.81 21.60
C SER A 290 -31.57 -0.66 20.84
N ALA A 291 -30.48 -0.41 21.57
CA ALA A 291 -29.20 -0.04 20.98
C ALA A 291 -28.42 -1.26 20.48
N ASP A 292 -28.63 -1.66 19.22
CA ASP A 292 -27.74 -2.59 18.53
C ASP A 292 -26.69 -1.78 17.74
N VAL A 293 -25.50 -1.65 18.32
CA VAL A 293 -24.32 -1.09 17.63
C VAL A 293 -23.53 -2.25 17.04
N ILE A 294 -23.65 -2.48 15.73
CA ILE A 294 -22.81 -3.43 15.01
C ILE A 294 -21.69 -2.62 14.34
N GLY A 295 -20.61 -2.42 15.08
CA GLY A 295 -19.38 -1.79 14.58
C GLY A 295 -18.32 -2.83 14.28
N LEU A 296 -17.91 -2.95 13.02
CA LEU A 296 -16.67 -3.66 12.67
C LEU A 296 -15.51 -2.68 12.85
N THR A 297 -15.16 -2.41 14.11
CA THR A 297 -13.98 -1.64 14.50
C THR A 297 -12.98 -2.58 15.17
N GLY A 298 -11.90 -2.94 14.48
CA GLY A 298 -10.77 -3.68 15.06
C GLY A 298 -10.44 -5.00 14.38
N VAL A 299 -11.43 -5.85 14.06
CA VAL A 299 -11.15 -7.25 13.64
C VAL A 299 -10.47 -7.36 12.26
N LEU A 300 -10.62 -6.37 11.39
CA LEU A 300 -10.01 -6.35 10.07
C LEU A 300 -8.76 -5.45 9.98
N ALA A 301 -8.48 -4.68 11.03
CA ALA A 301 -7.38 -3.74 11.02
C ALA A 301 -6.04 -4.49 11.07
N ASP A 302 -5.88 -5.45 11.96
CA ASP A 302 -4.56 -6.05 12.22
C ASP A 302 -4.10 -7.02 11.12
N GLU A 303 -5.02 -7.63 10.36
CA GLU A 303 -4.67 -8.60 9.32
C GLU A 303 -4.72 -8.01 7.88
N LEU A 304 -5.48 -6.95 7.63
CA LEU A 304 -5.58 -6.30 6.32
C LEU A 304 -4.87 -4.95 6.22
N GLN A 305 -4.55 -4.30 7.34
CA GLN A 305 -3.59 -3.21 7.30
C GLN A 305 -2.23 -3.87 7.19
N GLY A 306 -1.75 -3.99 5.94
CA GLY A 306 -0.30 -4.14 5.73
C GLY A 306 0.45 -3.10 6.57
N PRO A 307 1.73 -3.32 6.87
CA PRO A 307 2.50 -2.47 7.78
C PRO A 307 2.27 -0.99 7.44
N SER A 308 1.92 -0.18 8.45
CA SER A 308 1.71 1.26 8.26
C SER A 308 2.95 1.91 7.65
N ALA A 309 2.88 3.12 7.10
CA ALA A 309 4.08 3.82 6.62
C ALA A 309 5.16 3.94 7.71
N ALA A 310 4.75 4.07 8.98
CA ALA A 310 5.66 4.05 10.12
C ALA A 310 6.24 2.65 10.38
N ASP A 311 5.46 1.59 10.22
CA ASP A 311 5.95 0.21 10.35
C ASP A 311 6.82 -0.20 9.16
N GLN A 312 6.55 0.30 7.96
CA GLN A 312 7.41 0.16 6.79
C GLN A 312 8.72 0.90 7.00
N ALA A 313 8.69 2.14 7.52
CA ALA A 313 9.91 2.86 7.86
C ALA A 313 10.72 2.14 8.95
N LYS A 314 10.06 1.59 9.97
CA LYS A 314 10.70 0.75 11.00
C LYS A 314 11.22 -0.56 10.43
N ALA A 315 10.50 -1.19 9.50
CA ALA A 315 10.95 -2.40 8.81
C ALA A 315 12.16 -2.12 7.94
N LEU A 316 12.17 -1.01 7.19
CA LEU A 316 13.33 -0.53 6.43
C LEU A 316 14.51 -0.20 7.35
N GLN A 317 14.26 0.40 8.51
CA GLN A 317 15.30 0.65 9.51
C GLN A 317 15.82 -0.66 10.11
N ALA A 318 14.94 -1.60 10.44
CA ALA A 318 15.32 -2.93 10.93
C ALA A 318 16.08 -3.73 9.85
N GLU A 319 15.72 -3.57 8.58
CA GLU A 319 16.47 -4.11 7.44
C GLU A 319 17.84 -3.46 7.32
N ALA A 320 17.93 -2.13 7.44
CA ALA A 320 19.22 -1.42 7.45
C ALA A 320 20.10 -1.86 8.63
N ASP A 321 19.51 -2.07 9.81
CA ASP A 321 20.20 -2.58 10.98
C ASP A 321 20.62 -4.05 10.78
N LEU A 322 19.78 -4.89 10.17
CA LEU A 322 20.12 -6.27 9.80
C LEU A 322 21.24 -6.30 8.76
N ILE A 323 21.22 -5.40 7.77
CA ILE A 323 22.31 -5.23 6.81
C ILE A 323 23.59 -4.87 7.56
N LYS A 324 23.56 -3.86 8.43
CA LYS A 324 24.70 -3.46 9.26
C LYS A 324 25.20 -4.58 10.18
N GLN A 325 24.32 -5.41 10.73
CA GLN A 325 24.69 -6.60 11.51
C GLN A 325 25.32 -7.67 10.63
N ARG A 326 24.80 -7.92 9.43
CA ARG A 326 25.39 -8.84 8.45
C ARG A 326 26.76 -8.35 7.98
N GLU A 327 26.93 -7.05 7.77
CA GLU A 327 28.23 -6.43 7.46
C GLU A 327 29.22 -6.65 8.61
N ARG A 328 28.81 -6.42 9.86
CA ARG A 328 29.64 -6.71 11.03
C ARG A 328 30.01 -8.19 11.11
N LEU A 329 29.07 -9.10 10.90
CA LEU A 329 29.33 -10.54 10.93
C LEU A 329 30.29 -10.96 9.79
N ALA A 330 30.11 -10.41 8.58
CA ALA A 330 30.99 -10.67 7.46
C ALA A 330 32.41 -10.19 7.74
N LYS A 331 32.57 -8.99 8.33
CA LYS A 331 33.86 -8.48 8.81
C LYS A 331 34.50 -9.39 9.86
N CYS A 332 33.74 -9.79 10.88
CA CYS A 332 34.22 -10.70 11.91
C CYS A 332 34.69 -12.05 11.33
N ARG A 333 34.06 -12.54 10.27
CA ARG A 333 34.49 -13.77 9.59
C ARG A 333 35.74 -13.56 8.73
N ALA A 334 35.87 -12.40 8.09
CA ALA A 334 37.04 -12.07 7.28
C ALA A 334 38.28 -11.80 8.13
N ASN A 335 38.13 -11.10 9.26
CA ASN A 335 39.19 -10.80 10.21
C ASN A 335 38.72 -11.02 11.66
N PRO A 336 38.92 -12.23 12.22
CA PRO A 336 38.47 -12.56 13.58
C PRO A 336 39.07 -11.66 14.67
N SER A 337 40.25 -11.08 14.44
CA SER A 337 40.95 -10.25 15.42
C SER A 337 40.33 -8.86 15.62
N GLU A 338 39.50 -8.40 14.67
CA GLU A 338 38.82 -7.09 14.72
C GLU A 338 37.36 -7.20 15.18
N CYS A 339 36.91 -8.39 15.59
CA CYS A 339 35.54 -8.60 16.04
C CYS A 339 35.37 -8.15 17.50
N GLN A 340 34.97 -6.90 17.72
CA GLN A 340 34.52 -6.35 19.02
C GLN A 340 33.03 -6.04 19.01
#